data_AF-A0A932LBC3-F1
#
_entry.id   AF-A0A932LBC3-F1
#
_cell.length_a   1.000
_cell.length_b   1.000
_cell.length_c   1.000
_cell.angle_alpha   90.00
_cell.angle_beta   90.00
_cell.angle_gamma   90.00
#
_symmetry.space_group_name_H-M   'P 1'
#
loop_
_entity.id
_entity.type
_entity.pdbx_description
1 polymer ?
#
loop_
_entity_poly.entity_id
_entity_poly.type
_entity_poly.pdbx_seq_one_letter_code
_entity_poly.pdbx_strand_id
1 'polypeptide(L)'
;MRQFPLTSFFALAYAWTWTCWWSVLALPASTERLQTLGQFGPFVAALIVTCATGGRTALSEFLASLVRWRVHPVWYGISLVLLPASMLTAIVLYASFHGTVSMLRFQGTLATLPAHFIYTLLLCGPLGEEPGWRGFALARLQATFSPVGASLVLGLLGAGWHLPASWIVEPRDAHSRCS
;
A
#
# COMPACT_ATOMS: atom_id res chain seq x y z
N MET A 1 -17.30 16.71 1.85
CA MET A 1 -16.71 15.94 0.73
C MET A 1 -16.57 16.74 -0.56
N ARG A 2 -17.59 17.46 -1.04
CA ARG A 2 -17.52 18.16 -2.36
C ARG A 2 -16.49 19.30 -2.47
N GLN A 3 -16.25 20.04 -1.39
CA GLN A 3 -15.30 21.16 -1.40
C GLN A 3 -13.84 20.75 -1.13
N PHE A 4 -13.61 19.62 -0.44
CA PHE A 4 -12.27 19.13 -0.07
C PHE A 4 -12.14 17.61 -0.24
N PRO A 5 -12.14 17.10 -1.49
CA PRO A 5 -12.13 15.67 -1.77
C PRO A 5 -10.85 14.98 -1.26
N LEU A 6 -9.69 15.64 -1.36
CA LEU A 6 -8.41 15.08 -0.94
C LEU A 6 -8.33 14.92 0.58
N THR A 7 -8.70 15.95 1.34
CA THR A 7 -8.73 15.89 2.81
C THR A 7 -9.72 14.86 3.31
N SER A 8 -10.92 14.79 2.68
CA SER A 8 -11.93 13.79 3.02
C SER A 8 -11.42 12.37 2.78
N PHE A 9 -10.67 12.16 1.70
CA PHE A 9 -10.06 10.88 1.38
C PHE A 9 -9.04 10.45 2.43
N PHE A 10 -8.06 11.30 2.77
CA PHE A 10 -7.05 10.95 3.77
C PHE A 10 -7.67 10.71 5.15
N ALA A 11 -8.62 11.54 5.57
CA ALA A 11 -9.32 11.36 6.84
C ALA A 11 -10.06 10.02 6.92
N LEU A 12 -10.78 9.63 5.85
CA LEU A 12 -11.47 8.34 5.79
C LEU A 12 -10.50 7.16 5.73
N ALA A 13 -9.42 7.27 4.95
CA ALA A 13 -8.41 6.22 4.83
C ALA A 13 -7.74 5.95 6.17
N TYR A 14 -7.34 7.00 6.89
CA TYR A 14 -6.77 6.90 8.23
C TYR A 14 -7.79 6.34 9.21
N ALA A 15 -9.01 6.89 9.26
CA ALA A 15 -10.03 6.43 10.19
C ALA A 15 -10.33 4.94 10.03
N TRP A 16 -10.48 4.45 8.79
CA TRP A 16 -10.72 3.04 8.50
C TRP A 16 -9.54 2.18 8.96
N THR A 17 -8.35 2.46 8.43
CA THR A 17 -7.17 1.63 8.66
C THR A 17 -6.78 1.60 10.13
N TRP A 18 -6.74 2.77 10.78
CA TRP A 18 -6.33 2.86 12.18
C TRP A 18 -7.34 2.17 13.09
N THR A 19 -8.64 2.26 12.80
CA THR A 19 -9.66 1.51 13.55
C THR A 19 -9.43 0.00 13.43
N CYS A 20 -9.23 -0.51 12.20
CA CYS A 20 -8.98 -1.93 11.99
C CYS A 20 -7.71 -2.40 12.69
N TRP A 21 -6.61 -1.67 12.53
CA TRP A 21 -5.31 -2.05 13.10
C TRP A 21 -5.30 -1.94 14.62
N TRP A 22 -5.82 -0.87 15.21
CA TRP A 22 -5.85 -0.73 16.67
C TRP A 22 -6.77 -1.77 17.33
N SER A 23 -7.83 -2.20 16.63
CA SER A 23 -8.74 -3.26 17.11
C SER A 23 -8.03 -4.61 17.29
N VAL A 24 -6.87 -4.83 16.66
CA VAL A 24 -6.04 -6.03 16.86
C VAL A 24 -5.62 -6.17 18.34
N LEU A 25 -5.39 -5.06 19.04
CA LEU A 25 -5.02 -5.06 20.45
C LEU A 25 -6.14 -5.59 21.34
N ALA A 26 -7.40 -5.33 20.98
CA ALA A 26 -8.57 -5.80 21.70
C ALA A 26 -9.05 -7.20 21.24
N LEU A 27 -8.79 -7.56 19.98
CA LEU A 27 -9.29 -8.79 19.34
C LEU A 27 -8.15 -9.61 18.72
N PRO A 28 -7.23 -10.17 19.54
CA PRO A 28 -6.03 -10.83 19.04
C PRO A 28 -6.33 -12.08 18.19
N ALA A 29 -7.44 -12.77 18.42
CA ALA A 29 -7.87 -13.91 17.60
C ALA A 29 -8.21 -13.55 16.14
N SER A 30 -8.44 -12.25 15.85
CA SER A 30 -8.82 -11.73 14.52
C SER A 30 -7.69 -10.94 13.85
N THR A 31 -6.46 -11.06 14.36
CA THR A 31 -5.31 -10.22 13.94
C THR A 31 -5.12 -10.16 12.42
N GLU A 32 -4.99 -11.32 11.77
CA GLU A 32 -4.73 -11.39 10.33
C GLU A 32 -5.83 -10.71 9.52
N ARG A 33 -7.10 -11.03 9.83
CA ARG A 33 -8.26 -10.46 9.13
C ARG A 33 -8.35 -8.95 9.30
N LEU A 34 -8.13 -8.44 10.52
CA LEU A 34 -8.18 -7.01 10.82
C LEU A 34 -7.02 -6.26 10.16
N GLN A 35 -5.83 -6.86 10.09
CA GLN A 35 -4.71 -6.27 9.36
C GLN A 35 -5.00 -6.18 7.86
N THR A 36 -5.46 -7.27 7.24
CA THR A 36 -5.85 -7.29 5.83
C THR A 36 -6.95 -6.26 5.56
N LEU A 37 -8.02 -6.22 6.35
CA LEU A 37 -9.11 -5.25 6.17
C LEU A 37 -8.64 -3.80 6.33
N GLY A 38 -7.69 -3.54 7.23
CA GLY A 38 -7.12 -2.22 7.40
C GLY A 38 -6.37 -1.72 6.16
N GLN A 39 -5.70 -2.62 5.41
CA GLN A 39 -5.00 -2.26 4.16
C GLN A 39 -5.95 -1.74 3.07
N PHE A 40 -7.23 -2.11 3.10
CA PHE A 40 -8.23 -1.61 2.14
C PHE A 40 -8.74 -0.20 2.44
N GLY A 41 -8.28 0.45 3.52
CA GLY A 41 -8.72 1.80 3.90
C GLY A 41 -8.62 2.83 2.77
N PRO A 42 -7.48 2.95 2.06
CA PRO A 42 -7.35 3.86 0.93
C PRO A 42 -8.32 3.53 -0.21
N PHE A 43 -8.52 2.25 -0.55
CA PHE A 43 -9.50 1.86 -1.57
C PHE A 43 -10.93 2.22 -1.16
N VAL A 44 -11.34 1.88 0.06
CA VAL A 44 -12.68 2.20 0.59
C VAL A 44 -12.91 3.70 0.61
N ALA A 45 -11.93 4.48 1.07
CA ALA A 45 -11.99 5.94 1.06
C ALA A 45 -12.15 6.51 -0.35
N ALA A 46 -11.39 5.99 -1.33
CA ALA A 46 -11.52 6.41 -2.72
C ALA A 46 -12.91 6.13 -3.28
N LEU A 47 -13.50 4.96 -3.00
CA LEU A 47 -14.85 4.61 -3.45
C LEU A 47 -15.89 5.57 -2.85
N ILE A 48 -15.84 5.80 -1.54
CA ILE A 48 -16.79 6.67 -0.82
C ILE A 48 -16.70 8.10 -1.35
N VAL A 49 -15.50 8.67 -1.44
CA VAL A 49 -15.34 10.06 -1.87
C VAL A 49 -15.68 10.24 -3.34
N THR A 50 -15.31 9.29 -4.20
CA THR A 50 -15.66 9.33 -5.64
C THR A 50 -17.17 9.28 -5.82
N CYS A 51 -17.85 8.36 -5.13
CA CYS A 51 -19.31 8.26 -5.16
C CYS A 51 -19.99 9.52 -4.63
N ALA A 52 -19.52 10.07 -3.51
CA ALA A 52 -20.10 11.27 -2.89
C ALA A 52 -19.89 12.56 -3.72
N THR A 53 -18.82 12.61 -4.53
CA THR A 53 -18.49 13.79 -5.34
C THR A 53 -19.12 13.75 -6.72
N GLY A 54 -18.99 12.62 -7.44
CA GLY A 54 -19.42 12.47 -8.83
C GLY A 54 -20.50 11.41 -9.08
N GLY A 55 -21.04 10.78 -8.04
CA GLY A 55 -22.12 9.79 -8.15
C GLY A 55 -21.69 8.47 -8.79
N ARG A 56 -22.67 7.73 -9.33
CA ARG A 56 -22.48 6.39 -9.91
C ARG A 56 -21.60 6.39 -11.16
N THR A 57 -21.68 7.43 -11.98
CA THR A 57 -20.89 7.54 -13.22
C THR A 57 -19.41 7.66 -12.90
N ALA A 58 -19.02 8.58 -12.00
CA ALA A 58 -17.63 8.73 -11.59
C ALA A 58 -17.08 7.47 -10.90
N LEU A 59 -17.91 6.77 -10.13
CA LEU A 59 -17.53 5.49 -9.52
C LEU A 59 -17.27 4.41 -10.58
N SER A 60 -18.13 4.32 -11.59
CA SER A 60 -17.96 3.37 -12.70
C SER A 60 -16.69 3.68 -13.50
N GLU A 61 -16.40 4.95 -13.78
CA GLU A 61 -15.19 5.37 -14.46
C GLU A 61 -13.93 5.05 -13.65
N PHE A 62 -13.97 5.29 -12.33
CA PHE A 62 -12.88 4.94 -11.42
C PHE A 62 -12.61 3.43 -11.43
N LEU A 63 -13.63 2.59 -11.25
CA LEU A 63 -13.47 1.14 -11.28
C LEU A 63 -13.02 0.64 -12.66
N ALA A 64 -13.56 1.20 -13.74
CA ALA A 64 -13.14 0.87 -15.09
C ALA A 64 -11.68 1.24 -15.33
N SER A 65 -11.16 2.30 -14.71
CA SER A 65 -9.76 2.69 -14.83
C SER A 65 -8.79 1.65 -14.27
N LEU A 66 -9.19 0.87 -13.26
CA LEU A 66 -8.37 -0.18 -12.64
C LEU A 66 -8.11 -1.38 -13.57
N VAL A 67 -8.96 -1.56 -14.59
CA VAL A 67 -8.87 -2.67 -15.55
C VAL A 67 -8.36 -2.19 -16.91
N ARG A 68 -7.86 -0.96 -17.03
CA ARG A 68 -7.31 -0.43 -18.29
C ARG A 68 -5.82 -0.81 -18.44
N TRP A 69 -5.55 -1.86 -19.20
CA TRP A 69 -4.19 -2.38 -19.46
C TRP A 69 -3.44 -1.67 -20.61
N ARG A 70 -3.62 -0.36 -20.80
CA ARG A 70 -3.02 0.39 -21.92
C ARG A 70 -1.69 1.05 -21.54
N VAL A 71 -0.70 0.24 -21.20
CA VAL A 71 0.67 0.71 -20.92
C VAL A 71 1.63 0.13 -21.94
N HIS A 72 2.56 0.94 -22.45
CA HIS A 72 3.56 0.48 -23.41
C HIS A 72 4.43 -0.64 -22.81
N PRO A 73 4.73 -1.75 -23.54
CA PRO A 73 5.47 -2.91 -23.04
C PRO A 73 6.77 -2.58 -22.29
N VAL A 74 7.46 -1.53 -22.73
CA VAL A 74 8.71 -1.05 -22.11
C VAL A 74 8.55 -0.76 -20.61
N TRP A 75 7.41 -0.24 -20.16
CA TRP A 75 7.21 0.08 -18.74
C TRP A 75 7.06 -1.17 -17.87
N TYR A 76 6.54 -2.27 -18.42
CA TYR A 76 6.56 -3.56 -17.72
C TYR A 76 7.98 -4.08 -17.59
N GLY A 77 8.79 -3.99 -18.67
CA GLY A 77 10.21 -4.34 -18.64
C GLY A 77 11.00 -3.50 -17.65
N ILE A 78 10.80 -2.18 -17.63
CA ILE A 78 11.41 -1.27 -16.66
C ILE A 78 11.01 -1.69 -15.24
N SER A 79 9.73 -1.95 -14.97
CA SER A 79 9.27 -2.32 -13.62
C SER A 79 9.84 -3.67 -13.17
N LEU A 80 9.92 -4.64 -14.10
CA LEU A 80 10.46 -5.98 -13.85
C LEU A 80 11.95 -5.97 -13.53
N VAL A 81 12.71 -5.02 -14.07
CA VAL A 81 14.17 -4.92 -13.85
C VAL A 81 14.49 -3.95 -12.72
N LEU A 82 13.87 -2.77 -12.71
CA LEU A 82 14.18 -1.70 -11.77
C LEU A 82 13.84 -2.10 -10.33
N LEU A 83 12.70 -2.78 -10.10
CA LEU A 83 12.29 -3.17 -8.75
C LEU A 83 13.27 -4.19 -8.14
N PRO A 84 13.60 -5.34 -8.78
CA PRO A 84 14.61 -6.25 -8.24
C PRO A 84 16.01 -5.64 -8.17
N ALA A 85 16.41 -4.84 -9.16
CA ALA A 85 17.72 -4.19 -9.15
C ALA A 85 17.88 -3.23 -7.96
N SER A 86 16.84 -2.43 -7.65
CA SER A 86 16.86 -1.56 -6.48
C SER A 86 16.93 -2.34 -5.17
N MET A 87 16.18 -3.43 -5.03
CA MET A 87 16.24 -4.33 -3.87
C MET A 87 17.63 -4.96 -3.70
N LEU A 88 18.19 -5.50 -4.78
CA LEU A 88 19.54 -6.09 -4.78
C LEU A 88 20.59 -5.06 -4.41
N THR A 89 20.48 -3.84 -4.94
CA THR A 89 21.38 -2.73 -4.60
C THR A 89 21.32 -2.44 -3.10
N ALA A 90 20.12 -2.35 -2.51
CA ALA A 90 19.95 -2.13 -1.08
C ALA A 90 20.57 -3.27 -0.24
N ILE A 91 20.38 -4.52 -0.65
CA ILE A 91 20.95 -5.69 0.04
C ILE A 91 22.48 -5.67 -0.02
N VAL A 92 23.07 -5.40 -1.18
CA VAL A 92 24.53 -5.33 -1.35
C VAL A 92 25.12 -4.20 -0.52
N LEU A 93 24.49 -3.03 -0.52
CA LEU A 93 24.90 -1.90 0.32
C LEU A 93 24.85 -2.29 1.80
N TYR A 94 23.74 -2.86 2.28
CA TYR A 94 23.62 -3.32 3.66
C TYR A 94 24.70 -4.35 4.04
N ALA A 95 24.93 -5.34 3.19
CA ALA A 95 25.92 -6.39 3.38
C ALA A 95 27.35 -5.83 3.40
N SER A 96 27.63 -4.76 2.65
CA SER A 96 28.94 -4.11 2.64
C SER A 96 29.30 -3.49 4.00
N PHE A 97 28.31 -3.10 4.80
CA PHE A 97 28.51 -2.58 6.16
C PHE A 97 28.44 -3.65 7.25
N HIS A 98 27.73 -4.77 7.04
CA HIS A 98 27.39 -5.74 8.09
C HIS A 98 27.88 -7.17 7.83
N GLY A 99 28.53 -7.43 6.69
CA GLY A 99 29.12 -8.73 6.35
C GLY A 99 28.14 -9.88 6.15
N THR A 100 26.83 -9.61 6.04
CA THR A 100 25.79 -10.65 5.93
C THR A 100 24.79 -10.36 4.81
N VAL A 101 24.40 -11.42 4.09
CA VAL A 101 23.42 -11.39 2.98
C VAL A 101 22.17 -12.23 3.29
N SER A 102 21.85 -12.43 4.57
CA SER A 102 20.74 -13.30 5.00
C SER A 102 19.36 -12.85 4.50
N MET A 103 19.25 -11.64 3.97
CA MET A 103 18.02 -11.00 3.47
C MET A 103 17.48 -11.61 2.15
N LEU A 104 18.27 -12.40 1.40
CA LEU A 104 17.87 -12.99 0.10
C LEU A 104 17.22 -14.39 0.19
N ARG A 105 16.63 -14.75 1.34
CA ARG A 105 15.98 -16.06 1.50
C ARG A 105 14.57 -16.02 0.94
N PHE A 106 14.38 -16.49 -0.29
CA PHE A 106 13.06 -16.82 -0.80
C PHE A 106 12.54 -18.05 -0.04
N GLN A 107 11.45 -17.89 0.72
CA GLN A 107 10.87 -18.98 1.53
C GLN A 107 9.88 -19.88 0.75
N GLY A 108 9.77 -19.70 -0.57
CA GLY A 108 8.91 -20.50 -1.45
C GLY A 108 9.71 -21.36 -2.43
N THR A 109 8.98 -22.12 -3.25
CA THR A 109 9.54 -22.78 -4.44
C THR A 109 9.13 -22.03 -5.71
N LEU A 110 9.81 -22.26 -6.82
CA LEU A 110 9.41 -21.72 -8.13
C LEU A 110 7.97 -22.12 -8.49
N ALA A 111 7.51 -23.30 -8.05
CA ALA A 111 6.15 -23.77 -8.27
C ALA A 111 5.09 -22.96 -7.50
N THR A 112 5.44 -22.41 -6.33
CA THR A 112 4.52 -21.61 -5.50
C THR A 112 4.49 -20.12 -5.84
N LEU A 113 5.39 -19.66 -6.71
CA LEU A 113 5.50 -18.24 -7.10
C LEU A 113 4.18 -17.67 -7.65
N PRO A 114 3.46 -18.32 -8.59
CA PRO A 114 2.22 -17.75 -9.13
C PRO A 114 1.14 -17.57 -8.05
N ALA A 115 1.01 -18.54 -7.14
CA ALA A 115 0.05 -18.47 -6.05
C ALA A 115 0.39 -17.36 -5.06
N HIS A 116 1.67 -17.22 -4.69
CA HIS A 116 2.14 -16.12 -3.85
C HIS A 116 1.91 -14.76 -4.52
N PHE A 117 2.21 -14.64 -5.81
CA PHE A 117 2.01 -13.40 -6.55
C PHE A 117 0.53 -12.98 -6.53
N ILE A 118 -0.40 -13.90 -6.81
CA ILE A 118 -1.83 -13.63 -6.76
C ILE A 118 -2.28 -13.27 -5.34
N TYR A 119 -1.84 -14.04 -4.34
CA TYR A 119 -2.16 -13.77 -2.94
C TYR A 119 -1.69 -12.36 -2.53
N THR A 120 -0.43 -12.01 -2.82
CA THR A 120 0.13 -10.70 -2.51
C THR A 120 -0.62 -9.59 -3.23
N LEU A 121 -0.89 -9.75 -4.52
CA LEU A 121 -1.60 -8.76 -5.32
C LEU A 121 -2.98 -8.45 -4.74
N LEU A 122 -3.73 -9.50 -4.35
CA LEU A 122 -5.12 -9.38 -3.88
C LEU A 122 -5.25 -8.97 -2.41
N LEU A 123 -4.40 -9.51 -1.53
CA LEU A 123 -4.63 -9.50 -0.08
C LEU A 123 -3.54 -8.78 0.73
N CYS A 124 -2.45 -8.35 0.10
CA CYS A 124 -1.26 -7.89 0.82
C CYS A 124 -0.81 -6.48 0.39
N GLY A 125 -1.76 -5.62 0.02
CA GLY A 125 -1.50 -4.19 -0.21
C GLY A 125 -1.86 -3.69 -1.60
N PRO A 126 -1.31 -4.23 -2.72
CA PRO A 126 -1.39 -3.59 -4.03
C PRO A 126 -2.81 -3.21 -4.46
N LEU A 127 -3.78 -4.13 -4.37
CA LEU A 127 -5.17 -3.81 -4.72
C LEU A 127 -5.91 -2.98 -3.66
N GLY A 128 -5.57 -3.12 -2.38
CA GLY A 128 -6.21 -2.37 -1.29
C GLY A 128 -5.74 -0.92 -1.17
N GLU A 129 -4.50 -0.66 -1.60
CA GLU A 129 -3.81 0.61 -1.37
C GLU A 129 -3.66 1.42 -2.65
N GLU A 130 -3.15 0.80 -3.73
CA GLU A 130 -2.73 1.52 -4.95
C GLU A 130 -3.89 2.24 -5.67
N PRO A 131 -5.11 1.68 -5.76
CA PRO A 131 -6.25 2.42 -6.31
C PRO A 131 -6.55 3.72 -5.55
N GLY A 132 -6.36 3.72 -4.23
CA GLY A 132 -6.53 4.91 -3.40
C GLY A 132 -5.37 5.89 -3.59
N TRP A 133 -4.14 5.42 -3.42
CA TRP A 133 -2.95 6.27 -3.49
C TRP A 133 -2.67 6.79 -4.89
N ARG A 134 -2.52 5.91 -5.89
CA ARG A 134 -2.20 6.30 -7.27
C ARG A 134 -3.44 6.70 -8.05
N GLY A 135 -4.53 5.96 -7.88
CA GLY A 135 -5.76 6.18 -8.66
C GLY A 135 -6.56 7.41 -8.22
N PHE A 136 -6.59 7.72 -6.93
CA PHE A 136 -7.37 8.85 -6.41
C PHE A 136 -6.51 10.02 -5.93
N ALA A 137 -5.57 9.80 -5.01
CA ALA A 137 -4.84 10.87 -4.33
C ALA A 137 -3.76 11.50 -5.21
N LEU A 138 -2.90 10.69 -5.84
CA LEU A 138 -1.79 11.16 -6.66
C LEU A 138 -2.29 11.99 -7.85
N ALA A 139 -3.32 11.52 -8.55
CA ALA A 139 -3.92 12.24 -9.68
C ALA A 139 -4.42 13.64 -9.28
N ARG A 140 -4.96 13.80 -8.06
CA ARG A 140 -5.41 15.09 -7.53
C ARG A 140 -4.27 15.96 -7.04
N LEU A 141 -3.25 15.37 -6.41
CA LEU A 141 -2.05 16.09 -5.98
C LEU A 141 -1.26 16.64 -7.18
N GLN A 142 -1.19 15.89 -8.28
CA GLN A 142 -0.53 16.34 -9.52
C GLN A 142 -1.27 17.47 -10.24
N ALA A 143 -2.53 17.74 -9.90
CA ALA A 143 -3.24 18.91 -10.41
C ALA A 143 -2.74 20.24 -9.78
N THR A 144 -2.07 20.17 -8.62
CA THR A 144 -1.60 21.35 -7.89
C THR A 144 -0.08 21.36 -7.67
N PHE A 145 0.56 20.20 -7.64
CA PHE A 145 2.00 20.05 -7.42
C PHE A 145 2.70 19.48 -8.66
N SER A 146 4.00 19.73 -8.80
CA SER A 146 4.83 19.00 -9.77
C SER A 146 4.83 17.50 -9.47
N PRO A 147 5.17 16.61 -10.44
CA PRO A 147 5.19 15.17 -10.20
C PRO A 147 6.01 14.76 -8.98
N VAL A 148 7.21 15.37 -8.82
CA VAL A 148 8.07 15.12 -7.65
C VAL A 148 7.42 15.63 -6.37
N GLY A 149 6.88 16.86 -6.36
CA GLY A 149 6.21 17.42 -5.20
C GLY A 149 4.99 16.61 -4.77
N ALA A 150 4.16 16.18 -5.72
CA ALA A 150 3.01 15.33 -5.48
C ALA A 150 3.42 13.98 -4.86
N SER A 151 4.48 13.34 -5.40
CA SER A 151 5.02 12.10 -4.87
C SER A 151 5.61 12.25 -3.46
N LEU A 152 6.30 13.36 -3.17
CA LEU A 152 6.84 13.63 -1.83
C LEU A 152 5.72 13.84 -0.81
N VAL A 153 4.72 14.67 -1.13
CA VAL A 153 3.55 14.88 -0.27
C VAL A 153 2.81 13.57 -0.03
N LEU A 154 2.57 12.79 -1.08
CA LEU A 154 1.92 11.49 -0.95
C LEU A 154 2.76 10.53 -0.11
N GLY A 155 4.08 10.51 -0.28
CA GLY A 155 4.99 9.69 0.52
C GLY A 155 4.96 10.03 2.00
N LEU A 156 4.95 11.32 2.36
CA LEU A 156 4.83 11.78 3.74
C LEU A 156 3.47 11.39 4.37
N LEU A 157 2.38 11.61 3.63
CA LEU A 157 1.04 11.22 4.09
C LEU A 157 0.86 9.70 4.14
N GLY A 158 1.52 8.95 3.26
CA GLY A 158 1.58 7.49 3.31
C GLY A 158 2.36 6.99 4.51
N ALA A 159 3.51 7.59 4.82
CA ALA A 159 4.30 7.24 6.00
C ALA A 159 3.48 7.43 7.30
N GLY A 160 2.74 8.53 7.42
CA GLY A 160 1.82 8.75 8.54
C GLY A 160 0.70 7.69 8.64
N TRP A 161 0.22 7.19 7.50
CA TRP A 161 -0.84 6.18 7.46
C TRP A 161 -0.36 4.84 8.07
N HIS A 162 0.91 4.48 7.85
CA HIS A 162 1.52 3.25 8.36
C HIS A 162 1.80 3.24 9.86
N LEU A 163 1.69 4.38 10.56
CA LEU A 163 2.10 4.49 11.96
C LEU A 163 1.55 3.37 12.87
N PRO A 164 0.24 3.04 12.89
CA PRO A 164 -0.22 2.04 13.86
C PRO A 164 0.37 0.64 13.60
N ALA A 165 0.65 0.28 12.35
CA ALA A 165 1.28 -1.00 12.04
C ALA A 165 2.69 -1.11 12.62
N SER A 166 3.49 -0.04 12.58
CA SER A 166 4.82 -0.06 13.21
C SER A 166 4.72 -0.27 14.73
N TRP A 167 3.75 0.36 15.40
CA TRP A 167 3.55 0.16 16.84
C TRP A 167 3.02 -1.21 17.23
N ILE A 168 2.36 -1.94 16.33
CA ILE A 168 1.73 -3.25 16.63
C ILE A 168 2.68 -4.41 16.30
N VAL A 169 3.53 -4.26 15.28
CA VAL A 169 4.49 -5.30 14.86
C VAL A 169 5.71 -5.34 15.79
N GLU A 170 6.23 -4.19 16.20
CA GLU A 170 7.46 -4.08 17.00
C GLU A 170 7.39 -4.67 18.43
N PRO A 171 6.27 -4.60 19.18
CA PRO A 171 6.20 -5.15 20.54
C PRO A 171 6.29 -6.68 20.62
N ARG A 172 5.96 -7.41 19.54
CA ARG A 172 5.93 -8.88 19.57
C ARG A 172 7.31 -9.52 19.41
N ASP A 173 8.26 -8.82 18.78
CA ASP A 173 9.63 -9.32 18.55
C ASP A 173 10.61 -9.01 19.69
N ALA A 174 10.20 -8.18 20.65
CA ALA A 174 10.98 -7.88 21.85
C ALA A 174 10.77 -8.94 22.95
N HIS A 175 9.56 -9.48 23.10
CA HIS A 175 9.27 -10.46 24.15
C HIS A 175 9.67 -11.91 23.81
N SER A 176 9.89 -12.23 22.55
CA SER A 176 10.33 -13.57 22.11
C SER A 176 11.85 -13.79 22.20
N ARG A 177 12.63 -12.77 22.60
CA ARG A 177 14.10 -12.85 22.76
C ARG A 177 14.57 -12.94 24.21
N CYS A 178 13.65 -12.98 25.17
CA CYS A 178 13.96 -13.17 26.60
C CYS A 178 13.37 -14.48 27.15
N SER A 179 13.36 -15.54 26.34
CA SER A 179 13.18 -16.92 26.79
C SER A 179 14.51 -17.66 26.74
#